data_AF-A0A9X7E1J7-F1
#
_entry.id   AF-A0A9X7E1J7-F1
#
_cell.length_a   1.000
_cell.length_b   1.000
_cell.length_c   1.000
_cell.angle_alpha   90.00
_cell.angle_beta   90.00
_cell.angle_gamma   90.00
#
_symmetry.space_group_name_H-M   'P 1'
#
loop_
_entity.id
_entity.type
_entity.pdbx_description
1 polymer ?
#
loop_
_entity_poly.entity_id
_entity_poly.type
_entity_poly.pdbx_seq_one_letter_code
_entity_poly.pdbx_strand_id
1 'polypeptide(L)' 'MGVARAKVWTDAHEQYSNGVDKEMDLYNNEVGRTIAYNNYSWSINQYSSHIRNEVANGSMVRIVEDKLVRTNGDL' A
#
# COMPACT_ATOMS: atom_id res chain seq x y z
N MET A 1 9.21 16.71 4.14
CA MET A 1 10.55 16.13 4.44
C MET A 1 10.48 14.64 4.85
N GLY A 2 9.54 14.17 5.68
CA GLY A 2 9.42 12.74 6.04
C GLY A 2 8.81 11.82 4.95
N VAL A 3 7.71 12.25 4.32
CA VAL A 3 6.99 11.47 3.29
C VAL A 3 7.87 11.11 2.09
N ALA A 4 8.71 12.04 1.64
CA ALA A 4 9.64 11.80 0.53
C ALA A 4 10.69 10.72 0.85
N ARG A 5 11.19 10.67 2.11
CA ARG A 5 12.14 9.63 2.54
C ARG A 5 11.46 8.28 2.70
N ALA A 6 10.22 8.26 3.20
CA ALA A 6 9.40 7.06 3.25
C ALA A 6 9.18 6.52 1.84
N LYS A 7 8.81 7.38 0.88
CA LYS A 7 8.65 7.02 -0.53
C LYS A 7 9.89 6.35 -1.11
N VAL A 8 11.06 6.98 -0.95
CA VAL A 8 12.32 6.41 -1.45
C VAL A 8 12.62 5.06 -0.81
N TRP A 9 12.38 4.89 0.50
CA TRP A 9 12.62 3.61 1.18
C TRP A 9 11.64 2.51 0.79
N THR A 10 10.33 2.80 0.72
CA THR A 10 9.34 1.78 0.37
C THR A 10 9.38 1.42 -1.11
N ASP A 11 9.62 2.40 -1.99
CA ASP A 11 9.71 2.16 -3.44
C ASP A 11 11.09 1.60 -3.87
N ALA A 12 12.14 1.75 -3.04
CA ALA A 12 13.46 1.17 -3.36
C ALA A 12 13.44 -0.36 -3.42
N HIS A 13 12.54 -1.01 -2.67
CA HIS A 13 12.32 -2.45 -2.76
C HIS A 13 11.89 -2.86 -4.19
N GLU A 14 11.16 -1.97 -4.86
CA GLU A 14 10.63 -2.14 -6.22
C GLU A 14 11.60 -1.71 -7.34
N GLN A 15 12.83 -1.33 -7.01
CA GLN A 15 13.77 -0.80 -8.01
C GLN A 15 14.14 -1.84 -9.09
N TYR A 16 14.18 -3.12 -8.72
CA TYR A 16 14.54 -4.23 -9.63
C TYR A 16 13.37 -5.15 -9.98
N SER A 17 12.17 -4.90 -9.42
CA SER A 17 10.94 -5.59 -9.81
C SER A 17 10.39 -5.00 -11.12
N ASN A 18 9.59 -5.79 -11.83
CA ASN A 18 8.95 -5.41 -13.08
C ASN A 18 7.55 -6.02 -13.16
N GLY A 19 6.70 -5.47 -14.02
CA GLY A 19 5.37 -6.01 -14.26
C GLY A 19 4.37 -5.69 -13.14
N VAL A 20 3.31 -6.49 -13.08
CA VAL A 20 2.11 -6.22 -12.27
C VAL A 20 2.38 -6.25 -10.76
N ASP A 21 3.37 -7.03 -10.31
CA ASP A 21 3.84 -7.04 -8.91
C ASP A 21 4.32 -5.66 -8.46
N LYS A 22 5.17 -5.01 -9.27
CA LYS A 22 5.67 -3.66 -8.99
C LYS A 22 4.55 -2.63 -8.92
N GLU A 23 3.58 -2.73 -9.83
CA GLU A 23 2.45 -1.80 -9.85
C GLU A 23 1.56 -1.97 -8.60
N MET A 24 1.34 -3.21 -8.17
CA MET A 24 0.65 -3.52 -6.91
C MET A 24 1.36 -2.91 -5.71
N ASP A 25 2.68 -3.16 -5.58
CA ASP A 25 3.46 -2.72 -4.43
C ASP A 25 3.57 -1.19 -4.36
N LEU A 26 3.83 -0.52 -5.48
CA LEU A 26 3.87 0.94 -5.52
C LEU A 26 2.53 1.57 -5.13
N TYR A 27 1.41 1.01 -5.60
CA TYR A 27 0.08 1.49 -5.25
C TYR A 27 -0.18 1.31 -3.74
N ASN A 28 0.04 0.10 -3.22
CA ASN A 28 -0.20 -0.23 -1.82
C ASN A 28 0.71 0.56 -0.87
N ASN A 29 1.95 0.81 -1.26
CA ASN A 29 2.89 1.66 -0.53
C ASN A 29 2.43 3.11 -0.46
N GLU A 30 1.86 3.65 -1.55
CA GLU A 30 1.33 5.02 -1.57
C GLU A 30 0.13 5.18 -0.64
N VAL A 31 -0.79 4.21 -0.65
CA VAL A 31 -1.92 4.16 0.30
C VAL A 31 -1.41 4.15 1.74
N GLY A 32 -0.46 3.26 2.06
CA GLY A 32 0.14 3.17 3.39
C GLY A 32 0.82 4.47 3.85
N ARG A 33 1.58 5.13 2.96
CA ARG A 33 2.22 6.43 3.23
C ARG A 33 1.20 7.53 3.47
N THR A 34 0.12 7.56 2.69
CA THR A 34 -0.94 8.56 2.83
C THR A 34 -1.64 8.43 4.19
N ILE A 35 -1.95 7.20 4.62
CA ILE A 35 -2.52 6.91 5.94
C ILE A 35 -1.56 7.38 7.04
N ALA A 36 -0.27 7.03 6.93
CA ALA A 36 0.74 7.42 7.90
C ALA A 36 0.92 8.93 8.00
N TYR A 37 0.91 9.63 6.87
CA TYR A 37 1.03 11.08 6.82
C TYR A 37 -0.17 11.77 7.48
N ASN A 38 -1.39 11.33 7.14
CA ASN A 38 -2.62 11.93 7.66
C ASN A 38 -2.85 11.63 9.15
N ASN A 39 -2.23 10.57 9.68
CA ASN A 39 -2.45 10.09 11.04
C ASN A 39 -1.17 9.95 11.86
N TYR A 40 -0.21 10.86 11.68
CA TYR A 40 1.17 10.74 12.19
C TYR A 40 1.30 10.43 13.70
N SER A 41 0.29 10.75 14.51
CA SER A 41 0.26 10.49 15.97
C SER A 41 -0.24 9.10 16.35
N TRP A 42 -0.65 8.27 15.40
CA TRP A 42 -1.14 6.93 15.67
C TRP A 42 -0.04 5.98 16.13
N SER A 43 -0.42 5.08 17.03
CA SER A 43 0.40 3.92 17.38
C SER A 43 0.45 2.91 16.23
N ILE A 44 1.44 2.02 16.26
CA ILE A 44 1.57 0.90 15.32
C ILE A 44 0.29 0.05 15.28
N ASN A 45 -0.37 -0.17 16.43
CA ASN A 45 -1.61 -0.95 16.49
C ASN A 45 -2.76 -0.26 15.74
N GLN A 46 -2.87 1.06 15.84
CA GLN A 46 -3.88 1.82 15.10
C GLN A 46 -3.63 1.78 13.60
N TYR A 47 -2.37 1.97 13.16
CA TYR A 47 -2.02 1.78 11.75
C TYR A 47 -2.34 0.39 11.26
N SER A 48 -1.95 -0.64 12.02
CA SER A 48 -2.15 -2.03 11.65
C SER A 48 -3.64 -2.38 11.55
N SER A 49 -4.48 -1.88 12.47
CA SER A 49 -5.93 -2.07 12.40
C SER A 49 -6.54 -1.34 11.20
N HIS A 50 -6.13 -0.09 10.95
CA HIS A 50 -6.67 0.70 9.86
C HIS A 50 -6.29 0.14 8.49
N ILE A 51 -5.02 -0.23 8.29
CA ILE A 51 -4.57 -0.84 7.03
C ILE A 51 -5.34 -2.14 6.73
N ARG A 52 -5.61 -2.98 7.74
CA ARG A 52 -6.47 -4.17 7.54
C ARG A 52 -7.90 -3.81 7.11
N ASN A 53 -8.45 -2.71 7.61
CA ASN A 53 -9.75 -2.22 7.14
C ASN A 53 -9.70 -1.72 5.70
N GLU A 54 -8.62 -1.04 5.29
CA GLU A 54 -8.43 -0.62 3.91
C GLU A 54 -8.33 -1.81 2.94
N VAL A 55 -7.70 -2.91 3.35
CA VAL A 55 -7.72 -4.18 2.62
C VAL A 55 -9.14 -4.75 2.55
N ALA A 56 -9.84 -4.84 3.68
CA ALA A 56 -11.20 -5.38 3.71
C ALA A 56 -12.19 -4.56 2.87
N ASN A 57 -11.99 -3.24 2.78
CA ASN A 57 -12.84 -2.31 2.06
C ASN A 57 -12.42 -2.09 0.59
N GLY A 58 -11.32 -2.69 0.14
CA GLY A 58 -10.91 -2.62 -1.27
C GLY A 58 -10.15 -1.37 -1.68
N SER A 59 -9.65 -0.60 -0.71
CA SER A 59 -8.81 0.56 -0.97
C SER A 59 -7.42 0.14 -1.47
N MET A 60 -6.98 -1.08 -1.14
CA MET A 60 -5.74 -1.70 -1.62
C MET A 60 -5.99 -2.65 -2.79
N VAL A 61 -4.95 -3.00 -3.54
CA VAL A 61 -5.02 -3.90 -4.70
C VAL A 61 -4.26 -5.20 -4.49
N ARG A 62 -4.70 -6.26 -5.18
CA ARG A 62 -4.08 -7.59 -5.26
C ARG A 62 -3.99 -8.02 -6.72
N ILE A 63 -3.23 -9.08 -6.97
CA ILE A 63 -3.07 -9.64 -8.31
C ILE A 63 -3.99 -10.85 -8.48
N VAL A 64 -4.81 -10.83 -9.52
CA VAL A 64 -5.66 -11.94 -9.96
C VAL A 64 -5.52 -12.03 -11.48
N GLU A 65 -5.11 -13.20 -12.00
CA GLU A 65 -4.91 -13.44 -13.44
C GLU A 65 -4.09 -12.33 -14.15
N ASP A 66 -2.91 -12.00 -13.60
CA ASP A 66 -2.01 -10.95 -14.09
C ASP A 66 -2.66 -9.55 -14.20
N LYS A 67 -3.69 -9.28 -13.39
CA LYS A 67 -4.35 -7.96 -13.32
C LYS A 67 -4.44 -7.47 -11.89
N LEU A 68 -4.35 -6.15 -11.74
CA LEU A 68 -4.65 -5.47 -10.47
C LEU A 68 -6.15 -5.43 -10.25
N VAL A 69 -6.60 -6.06 -9.16
CA VAL A 69 -7.99 -6.08 -8.71
C VAL A 69 -8.05 -5.56 -7.29
N ARG A 70 -9.14 -4.88 -6.92
CA ARG A 70 -9.34 -4.45 -5.54
C ARG A 70 -9.36 -5.64 -4.58
N THR A 71 -8.86 -5.41 -3.38
CA THR A 71 -8.81 -6.42 -2.30
C THR A 71 -10.18 -6.87 -1.80
N ASN A 72 -11.24 -6.09 -2.05
CA ASN A 72 -12.63 -6.44 -1.76
C ASN A 72 -13.42 -6.99 -2.97
N GLY A 73 -12.78 -7.12 -4.13
CA GLY A 73 -13.44 -7.64 -5.33
C GLY A 73 -13.59 -9.15 -5.24
N ASP A 74 -14.81 -9.64 -5.44
CA ASP A 74 -15.14 -11.06 -5.60
C ASP A 74 -14.22 -11.70 -6.66
N LEU A 75 -13.78 -12.92 -6.37
CA LEU A 75 -13.06 -13.79 -7.32
C LEU A 75 -13.91 -14.06 -8.56
#